data_AF-A0A2E1NAZ4-F1
#
_entry.id   AF-A0A2E1NAZ4-F1
#
_cell.length_a   1.000
_cell.length_b   1.000
_cell.length_c   1.000
_cell.angle_alpha   90.00
_cell.angle_beta   90.00
_cell.angle_gamma   90.00
#
_symmetry.space_group_name_H-M   'P 1'
#
loop_
_entity.id
_entity.type
_entity.pdbx_description
1 polymer ?
#
loop_
_entity_poly.entity_id
_entity_poly.type
_entity_poly.pdbx_seq_one_letter_code
_entity_poly.pdbx_strand_id
1 'polypeptide(L)'
;MQLRNVLLHYHIFKNAGTTFERVLDENYGDGHVTFDGPFSFSVIDQDQLSTIIQRHPNAIACSSHQIHLPPPSATQFRPIPIVFIRHPLLRIRSVFLFGKRSAEKALETVTRSEPLAGLEDWITQKLSENLLQISNLQTSMLSRCYKLPPKLEGREGRAHLDLQLAINHLSVVPCLGRVEHFDIDVSSFTETLARYDIPFVYTKRKAENVSSPDHQSTVEEQLRSMERSLSPETWQKLQWLNHQDLALYEIAHEMVEKRLANGFEIPLV
;
A
#
# COMPACT_ATOMS: atom_id res chain seq x y z
N MET A 1 -24.21 -8.94 22.43
CA MET A 1 -24.11 -7.80 21.50
C MET A 1 -23.08 -8.18 20.45
N GLN A 2 -23.40 -8.08 19.17
CA GLN A 2 -22.43 -8.34 18.09
C GLN A 2 -21.45 -7.16 18.04
N LEU A 3 -20.15 -7.45 18.03
CA LEU A 3 -19.11 -6.44 17.84
C LEU A 3 -19.29 -5.80 16.46
N ARG A 4 -19.32 -4.47 16.37
CA ARG A 4 -19.36 -3.79 15.06
C ARG A 4 -18.06 -4.06 14.30
N ASN A 5 -18.14 -4.32 13.01
CA ASN A 5 -16.96 -4.48 12.17
C ASN A 5 -16.53 -3.11 11.62
N VAL A 6 -15.23 -2.84 11.58
CA VAL A 6 -14.66 -1.58 11.07
C VAL A 6 -13.55 -1.89 10.08
N LEU A 7 -13.69 -1.43 8.83
CA LEU A 7 -12.66 -1.55 7.81
C LEU A 7 -11.50 -0.61 8.10
N LEU A 8 -10.29 -1.14 8.13
CA LEU A 8 -9.07 -0.37 8.37
C LEU A 8 -8.18 -0.46 7.15
N HIS A 9 -8.16 0.59 6.33
CA HIS A 9 -7.34 0.68 5.14
C HIS A 9 -5.97 1.29 5.48
N TYR A 10 -4.95 0.42 5.48
CA TYR A 10 -3.56 0.78 5.76
C TYR A 10 -2.92 1.31 4.47
N HIS A 11 -2.90 2.63 4.32
CA HIS A 11 -2.53 3.26 3.06
C HIS A 11 -1.00 3.36 2.92
N ILE A 12 -0.39 2.37 2.29
CA ILE A 12 1.01 2.43 1.87
C ILE A 12 1.15 3.43 0.72
N PHE A 13 2.02 4.43 0.87
CA PHE A 13 2.18 5.50 -0.11
C PHE A 13 2.49 4.95 -1.52
N LYS A 14 1.68 5.37 -2.49
CA LYS A 14 1.68 4.95 -3.91
C LYS A 14 1.25 3.50 -4.18
N ASN A 15 0.46 2.92 -3.29
CA ASN A 15 -0.19 1.62 -3.49
C ASN A 15 -1.70 1.74 -3.79
N ALA A 16 -2.09 2.61 -4.73
CA ALA A 16 -3.48 2.85 -5.12
C ALA A 16 -4.45 3.29 -4.01
N GLY A 17 -3.97 3.72 -2.84
CA GLY A 17 -4.87 4.02 -1.73
C GLY A 17 -5.83 5.18 -1.99
N THR A 18 -5.45 6.23 -2.74
CA THR A 18 -6.42 7.28 -3.14
C THR A 18 -7.54 6.73 -4.05
N THR A 19 -7.24 5.73 -4.89
CA THR A 19 -8.26 5.09 -5.71
C THR A 19 -9.21 4.26 -4.84
N PHE A 20 -8.67 3.54 -3.85
CA PHE A 20 -9.49 2.76 -2.93
C PHE A 20 -10.27 3.62 -1.93
N GLU A 21 -9.73 4.74 -1.47
CA GLU A 21 -10.44 5.73 -0.66
C GLU A 21 -11.71 6.21 -1.37
N ARG A 22 -11.66 6.47 -2.68
CA ARG A 22 -12.87 6.81 -3.47
C ARG A 22 -13.89 5.68 -3.50
N VAL A 23 -13.44 4.42 -3.55
CA VAL A 23 -14.34 3.25 -3.47
C VAL A 23 -15.02 3.21 -2.10
N LEU A 24 -14.28 3.50 -1.02
CA LEU A 24 -14.85 3.60 0.32
C LEU A 24 -15.81 4.79 0.47
N ASP A 25 -15.48 5.96 -0.10
CA ASP A 25 -16.35 7.14 -0.13
C ASP A 25 -17.68 6.84 -0.81
N GLU A 26 -17.65 6.13 -1.95
CA GLU A 26 -18.86 5.75 -2.69
C GLU A 26 -19.71 4.72 -1.96
N ASN A 27 -19.09 3.83 -1.19
CA ASN A 27 -19.80 2.83 -0.41
C ASN A 27 -20.39 3.38 0.89
N TYR A 28 -19.69 4.31 1.54
CA TYR A 28 -19.98 4.65 2.93
C TYR A 28 -20.23 6.14 3.19
N GLY A 29 -19.93 7.04 2.24
CA GLY A 29 -20.08 8.48 2.42
C GLY A 29 -19.43 8.96 3.72
N ASP A 30 -20.21 9.61 4.57
CA ASP A 30 -19.77 10.08 5.90
C ASP A 30 -19.33 8.95 6.86
N GLY A 31 -19.63 7.69 6.53
CA GLY A 31 -19.16 6.50 7.23
C GLY A 31 -17.70 6.12 6.91
N HIS A 32 -17.07 6.75 5.92
CA HIS A 32 -15.64 6.64 5.68
C HIS A 32 -14.89 7.81 6.32
N VAL A 33 -14.00 7.50 7.27
CA VAL A 33 -13.19 8.49 7.97
C VAL A 33 -11.75 8.41 7.50
N THR A 34 -11.23 9.53 6.98
CA THR A 34 -9.81 9.69 6.68
C THR A 34 -9.15 10.52 7.77
N PHE A 35 -7.95 10.13 8.21
CA PHE A 35 -7.21 10.89 9.21
C PHE A 35 -5.71 10.68 9.05
N ASP A 36 -4.95 11.73 9.31
CA ASP A 36 -3.51 11.70 9.43
C ASP A 36 -3.11 12.72 10.50
N GLY A 37 -1.97 12.49 11.15
CA GLY A 37 -1.34 13.43 12.07
C GLY A 37 -0.75 14.66 11.35
N PRO A 38 -0.26 15.65 12.13
CA PRO A 38 0.14 16.96 11.59
C PRO A 38 1.37 16.92 10.67
N PHE A 39 2.16 15.84 10.71
CA PHE A 39 3.37 15.68 9.91
C PHE A 39 3.31 14.40 9.10
N SER A 40 3.94 14.37 7.93
CA SER A 40 3.98 13.20 7.05
C SER A 40 4.73 11.99 7.65
N PHE A 41 5.59 12.22 8.64
CA PHE A 41 6.32 11.19 9.37
C PHE A 41 5.65 10.77 10.68
N SER A 42 4.49 11.36 11.01
CA SER A 42 3.74 10.96 12.19
C SER A 42 3.33 9.50 12.09
N VAL A 43 3.29 8.83 13.25
CA VAL A 43 2.83 7.45 13.38
C VAL A 43 1.67 7.45 14.36
N ILE A 44 0.59 6.78 13.97
CA ILE A 44 -0.57 6.51 14.82
C ILE A 44 -0.46 5.04 15.25
N ASP A 45 -0.20 4.80 16.52
CA ASP A 45 -0.14 3.45 17.06
C ASP A 45 -1.54 2.82 17.21
N GLN A 46 -1.58 1.55 17.59
CA GLN A 46 -2.82 0.77 17.70
C GLN A 46 -3.78 1.29 18.78
N ASP A 47 -3.29 1.87 19.88
CA ASP A 47 -4.14 2.41 20.94
C ASP A 47 -4.74 3.75 20.52
N GLN A 48 -3.92 4.59 19.87
CA GLN A 48 -4.38 5.84 19.29
C GLN A 48 -5.41 5.57 18.20
N LEU A 49 -5.18 4.59 17.33
CA LEU A 49 -6.13 4.16 16.31
C LEU A 49 -7.44 3.67 16.96
N SER A 50 -7.36 2.85 18.00
CA SER A 50 -8.54 2.43 18.77
C SER A 50 -9.33 3.61 19.32
N THR A 51 -8.63 4.61 19.86
CA THR A 51 -9.25 5.82 20.41
C THR A 51 -9.94 6.65 19.33
N ILE A 52 -9.30 6.81 18.16
CA ILE A 52 -9.88 7.49 17.00
C ILE A 52 -11.17 6.77 16.58
N ILE A 53 -11.12 5.46 16.36
CA ILE A 53 -12.28 4.66 15.94
C ILE A 53 -13.43 4.76 16.95
N GLN A 54 -13.15 4.77 18.25
CA GLN A 54 -14.16 4.94 19.29
C GLN A 54 -14.83 6.32 19.28
N ARG A 55 -14.10 7.37 18.89
CA ARG A 55 -14.64 8.73 18.70
C ARG A 55 -15.49 8.87 17.43
N HIS A 56 -15.43 7.90 16.54
CA HIS A 56 -16.26 7.81 15.33
C HIS A 56 -17.16 6.56 15.38
N PRO A 57 -18.21 6.55 16.22
CA PRO A 57 -19.06 5.37 16.41
C PRO A 57 -19.81 4.94 15.14
N ASN A 58 -20.05 5.89 14.22
CA ASN A 58 -20.71 5.65 12.94
C ASN A 58 -19.75 5.28 11.80
N ALA A 59 -18.42 5.26 12.05
CA ALA A 59 -17.45 4.90 11.02
C ALA A 59 -17.60 3.42 10.65
N ILE A 60 -17.75 3.16 9.36
CA ILE A 60 -17.70 1.82 8.75
C ILE A 60 -16.29 1.55 8.25
N ALA A 61 -15.62 2.57 7.71
CA ALA A 61 -14.26 2.48 7.20
C ALA A 61 -13.38 3.61 7.70
N CYS A 62 -12.09 3.32 7.83
CA CYS A 62 -11.06 4.24 8.29
C CYS A 62 -9.82 4.08 7.41
N SER A 63 -9.33 5.18 6.82
CA SER A 63 -8.10 5.19 6.02
C SER A 63 -7.07 6.15 6.60
N SER A 64 -5.80 5.74 6.62
CA SER A 64 -4.68 6.59 7.04
C SER A 64 -3.35 6.11 6.45
N HIS A 65 -2.44 7.04 6.19
CA HIS A 65 -1.06 6.75 5.79
C HIS A 65 -0.15 6.42 6.98
N GLN A 66 -0.64 6.64 8.20
CA GLN A 66 0.17 6.65 9.43
C GLN A 66 -0.14 5.50 10.39
N ILE A 67 -1.12 4.67 10.03
CA ILE A 67 -1.45 3.43 10.73
C ILE A 67 -0.69 2.25 10.12
N HIS A 68 -0.41 1.24 10.93
CA HIS A 68 0.42 0.10 10.54
C HIS A 68 -0.11 -1.20 11.11
N LEU A 69 0.15 -2.33 10.44
CA LEU A 69 -0.11 -3.64 10.99
C LEU A 69 0.80 -3.92 12.20
N PRO A 70 0.37 -4.76 13.16
CA PRO A 70 -0.92 -5.45 13.22
C PRO A 70 -2.09 -4.50 13.55
N PRO A 71 -3.34 -4.91 13.25
CA PRO A 71 -4.52 -4.15 13.64
C PRO A 71 -4.64 -4.01 15.16
N PRO A 72 -5.39 -3.02 15.64
CA PRO A 72 -5.56 -2.82 17.07
C PRO A 72 -6.35 -3.94 17.74
N SER A 73 -5.96 -4.35 18.93
CA SER A 73 -6.78 -5.23 19.77
C SER A 73 -7.88 -4.40 20.42
N ALA A 74 -9.14 -4.66 20.07
CA ALA A 74 -10.29 -3.89 20.55
C ALA A 74 -11.43 -4.81 21.04
N THR A 75 -12.07 -4.41 22.14
CA THR A 75 -13.24 -5.09 22.72
C THR A 75 -14.58 -4.44 22.33
N GLN A 76 -14.54 -3.32 21.63
CA GLN A 76 -15.73 -2.55 21.24
C GLN A 76 -16.05 -2.64 19.73
N PHE A 77 -15.08 -3.09 18.93
CA PHE A 77 -15.24 -3.29 17.50
C PHE A 77 -14.28 -4.38 17.04
N ARG A 78 -14.57 -4.99 15.88
CA ARG A 78 -13.68 -5.92 15.20
C ARG A 78 -12.95 -5.20 14.06
N PRO A 79 -11.62 -5.06 14.11
CA PRO A 79 -10.86 -4.48 13.01
C PRO A 79 -10.80 -5.43 11.82
N ILE A 80 -11.13 -4.96 10.63
CA ILE A 80 -11.05 -5.69 9.37
C ILE A 80 -9.99 -4.99 8.50
N PRO A 81 -8.73 -5.47 8.48
CA PRO A 81 -7.68 -4.78 7.75
C PRO A 81 -7.84 -4.93 6.23
N ILE A 82 -7.51 -3.85 5.52
CA ILE A 82 -7.43 -3.77 4.07
C ILE A 82 -6.05 -3.23 3.70
N VAL A 83 -5.33 -3.93 2.84
CA VAL A 83 -3.97 -3.58 2.45
C VAL A 83 -3.79 -3.77 0.96
N PHE A 84 -3.12 -2.82 0.33
CA PHE A 84 -2.66 -2.97 -1.05
C PHE A 84 -1.15 -3.10 -1.09
N ILE A 85 -0.66 -4.09 -1.84
CA ILE A 85 0.74 -4.24 -2.22
C ILE A 85 0.93 -3.87 -3.69
N ARG A 86 2.14 -3.46 -4.04
CA ARG A 86 2.52 -3.08 -5.39
C ARG A 86 3.89 -3.63 -5.72
N HIS A 87 4.17 -3.89 -7.00
CA HIS A 87 5.53 -4.23 -7.41
C HIS A 87 6.48 -3.09 -6.97
N PRO A 88 7.52 -3.35 -6.17
CA PRO A 88 8.28 -2.29 -5.49
C PRO A 88 8.94 -1.30 -6.44
N LEU A 89 9.47 -1.78 -7.57
CA LEU A 89 10.08 -0.90 -8.58
C LEU A 89 9.04 0.01 -9.25
N LEU A 90 7.83 -0.51 -9.54
CA LEU A 90 6.74 0.29 -10.10
C LEU A 90 6.17 1.28 -9.07
N ARG A 91 6.21 0.93 -7.77
CA ARG A 91 5.91 1.86 -6.69
C ARG A 91 6.91 3.01 -6.67
N ILE A 92 8.22 2.73 -6.69
CA ILE A 92 9.28 3.76 -6.74
C ILE A 92 9.11 4.66 -7.97
N ARG A 93 8.89 4.05 -9.14
CA ARG A 93 8.55 4.77 -10.38
C ARG A 93 7.35 5.70 -10.20
N SER A 94 6.29 5.23 -9.52
CA SER A 94 5.10 6.03 -9.26
C SER A 94 5.34 7.17 -8.26
N VAL A 95 6.25 7.01 -7.29
CA VAL A 95 6.69 8.09 -6.41
C VAL A 95 7.38 9.19 -7.23
N PHE A 96 8.32 8.81 -8.10
CA PHE A 96 9.01 9.75 -8.98
C PHE A 96 8.03 10.53 -9.87
N LEU A 97 7.18 9.83 -10.60
CA LEU A 97 6.20 10.44 -11.52
C LEU A 97 5.21 11.36 -10.78
N PHE A 98 4.84 11.00 -9.55
CA PHE A 98 4.00 11.86 -8.71
C PHE A 98 4.72 13.14 -8.27
N GLY A 99 5.99 13.03 -7.87
CA GLY A 99 6.82 14.18 -7.52
C GLY A 99 7.03 15.12 -8.71
N LYS A 100 7.37 14.56 -9.88
CA LYS A 100 7.55 15.31 -11.13
C LYS A 100 6.28 16.08 -11.52
N ARG A 101 5.13 15.40 -11.54
CA ARG A 101 3.84 16.03 -11.86
C ARG A 101 3.45 17.13 -10.86
N SER A 102 3.75 16.93 -9.57
CA SER A 102 3.49 17.93 -8.54
C SER A 102 4.35 19.18 -8.74
N ALA A 103 5.63 19.01 -9.10
CA ALA A 103 6.55 20.11 -9.38
C ALA A 103 6.14 20.88 -10.66
N GLU A 104 5.80 20.16 -11.75
CA GLU A 104 5.31 20.76 -12.99
C GLU A 104 4.04 21.60 -12.76
N LYS A 105 3.10 21.08 -11.95
CA LYS A 105 1.89 21.81 -11.57
C LYS A 105 2.20 23.07 -10.75
N ALA A 106 3.16 23.01 -9.83
CA ALA A 106 3.54 24.15 -9.00
C ALA A 106 4.26 25.25 -9.79
N LEU A 107 4.98 24.88 -10.85
CA LEU A 107 5.71 25.81 -11.71
C LEU A 107 4.87 26.33 -12.90
N GLU A 108 3.62 25.87 -13.05
CA GLU A 108 2.76 26.13 -14.23
C GLU A 108 3.42 25.75 -15.58
N THR A 109 4.45 24.90 -15.54
CA THR A 109 5.19 24.46 -16.72
C THR A 109 4.73 23.08 -17.15
N VAL A 110 4.33 22.94 -18.42
CA VAL A 110 4.13 21.63 -19.04
C VAL A 110 5.37 21.28 -19.85
N THR A 111 6.29 20.53 -19.24
CA THR A 111 7.49 20.07 -19.94
C THR A 111 7.14 18.81 -20.73
N ARG A 112 7.16 18.86 -22.08
CA ARG A 112 7.03 17.68 -22.96
C ARG A 112 8.31 16.83 -22.96
N SER A 113 8.80 16.49 -21.77
CA SER A 113 9.94 15.59 -21.61
C SER A 113 9.48 14.13 -21.61
N GLU A 114 10.39 13.22 -21.98
CA GLU A 114 10.21 11.79 -21.75
C GLU A 114 9.73 11.54 -20.29
N PRO A 115 8.72 10.69 -20.05
CA PRO A 115 8.12 10.54 -18.73
C PRO A 115 9.12 10.23 -17.62
N LEU A 116 10.12 9.40 -17.94
CA LEU A 116 11.17 8.95 -17.02
C LEU A 116 12.45 9.78 -17.10
N ALA A 117 12.48 10.87 -17.86
CA ALA A 117 13.62 11.79 -17.86
C ALA A 117 13.90 12.31 -16.45
N GLY A 118 15.15 12.17 -16.00
CA GLY A 118 15.63 12.54 -14.66
C GLY A 118 15.42 11.47 -13.58
N LEU A 119 14.91 10.28 -13.93
CA LEU A 119 14.69 9.21 -12.95
C LEU A 119 16.01 8.73 -12.32
N GLU A 120 17.07 8.57 -13.11
CA GLU A 120 18.40 8.13 -12.63
C GLU A 120 18.98 9.10 -11.58
N ASP A 121 18.99 10.39 -11.90
CA ASP A 121 19.46 11.44 -10.99
C ASP A 121 18.63 11.47 -9.70
N TRP A 122 17.29 11.34 -9.84
CA TRP A 122 16.39 11.29 -8.69
C TRP A 122 16.63 10.07 -7.80
N ILE A 123 16.88 8.88 -8.37
CA ILE A 123 17.24 7.69 -7.59
C ILE A 123 18.57 7.94 -6.86
N THR A 124 19.58 8.45 -7.58
CA THR A 124 20.90 8.73 -7.01
C THR A 124 20.83 9.69 -5.83
N GLN A 125 20.01 10.74 -5.93
CA GLN A 125 19.73 11.65 -4.82
C GLN A 125 19.01 10.95 -3.66
N LYS A 126 18.02 10.11 -3.95
CA LYS A 126 17.29 9.39 -2.89
C LYS A 126 18.15 8.37 -2.14
N LEU A 127 19.14 7.78 -2.82
CA LEU A 127 20.12 6.89 -2.20
C LEU A 127 20.98 7.60 -1.16
N SER A 128 21.25 8.91 -1.32
CA SER A 128 22.05 9.68 -0.36
C SER A 128 21.21 10.33 0.76
N GLU A 129 19.96 10.70 0.48
CA GLU A 129 19.13 11.49 1.42
C GLU A 129 18.12 10.67 2.22
N ASN A 130 17.43 9.71 1.60
CA ASN A 130 16.28 9.03 2.21
C ASN A 130 16.08 7.63 1.64
N LEU A 131 16.97 6.72 2.05
CA LEU A 131 17.02 5.35 1.56
C LEU A 131 15.71 4.57 1.81
N LEU A 132 15.06 4.79 2.96
CA LEU A 132 13.84 4.04 3.34
C LEU A 132 12.65 4.31 2.42
N GLN A 133 12.57 5.49 1.78
CA GLN A 133 11.51 5.78 0.83
C GLN A 133 11.57 4.88 -0.43
N ILE A 134 12.76 4.37 -0.75
CA ILE A 134 13.04 3.57 -1.96
C ILE A 134 13.69 2.21 -1.65
N SER A 135 13.70 1.77 -0.39
CA SER A 135 14.25 0.48 0.04
C SER A 135 13.32 -0.21 1.02
N ASN A 136 12.79 -1.37 0.62
CA ASN A 136 11.97 -2.26 1.44
C ASN A 136 10.83 -1.56 2.22
N LEU A 137 10.22 -0.52 1.62
CA LEU A 137 9.23 0.32 2.31
C LEU A 137 8.00 -0.49 2.72
N GLN A 138 7.51 -1.38 1.84
CA GLN A 138 6.30 -2.15 2.12
C GLN A 138 6.55 -3.14 3.25
N THR A 139 7.69 -3.84 3.21
CA THR A 139 8.13 -4.73 4.28
C THR A 139 8.27 -3.96 5.59
N SER A 140 8.82 -2.74 5.57
CA SER A 140 8.98 -1.89 6.75
C SER A 140 7.62 -1.54 7.39
N MET A 141 6.64 -1.15 6.57
CA MET A 141 5.31 -0.82 7.05
C MET A 141 4.52 -2.04 7.57
N LEU A 142 4.82 -3.22 7.04
CA LEU A 142 4.08 -4.45 7.34
C LEU A 142 4.75 -5.34 8.40
N SER A 143 6.00 -5.07 8.80
CA SER A 143 6.78 -5.88 9.76
C SER A 143 6.88 -5.28 11.18
N ARG A 144 5.91 -4.44 11.58
CA ARG A 144 5.93 -3.80 12.91
C ARG A 144 5.30 -4.71 13.95
N CYS A 145 5.85 -4.73 15.17
CA CYS A 145 5.14 -5.32 16.30
C CYS A 145 4.14 -4.30 16.89
N TYR A 146 3.17 -4.79 17.67
CA TYR A 146 2.20 -3.93 18.35
C TYR A 146 2.91 -2.81 19.15
N LYS A 147 2.56 -1.55 18.90
CA LYS A 147 3.17 -0.32 19.48
C LYS A 147 4.67 -0.13 19.24
N LEU A 148 5.30 -0.92 18.37
CA LEU A 148 6.74 -0.86 18.16
C LEU A 148 7.08 -0.47 16.71
N PRO A 149 8.22 0.19 16.47
CA PRO A 149 8.76 0.33 15.12
C PRO A 149 9.10 -1.04 14.53
N PRO A 150 9.25 -1.15 13.19
CA PRO A 150 9.76 -2.37 12.60
C PRO A 150 11.19 -2.61 13.08
N LYS A 151 11.57 -3.88 13.26
CA LYS A 151 12.95 -4.24 13.57
C LYS A 151 13.81 -4.00 12.33
N LEU A 152 14.69 -3.01 12.41
CA LEU A 152 15.59 -2.63 11.32
C LEU A 152 17.03 -2.93 11.72
N GLU A 153 17.70 -3.75 10.91
CA GLU A 153 19.11 -4.06 11.05
C GLU A 153 19.86 -3.68 9.76
N GLY A 154 21.07 -3.16 9.89
CA GLY A 154 21.97 -3.02 8.74
C GLY A 154 22.66 -4.35 8.45
N ARG A 155 22.44 -4.92 7.27
CA ARG A 155 23.15 -6.13 6.81
C ARG A 155 23.70 -5.89 5.42
N GLU A 156 25.00 -6.12 5.22
CA GLU A 156 25.65 -5.96 3.91
C GLU A 156 25.45 -4.57 3.27
N GLY A 157 25.24 -3.52 4.07
CA GLY A 157 24.98 -2.16 3.57
C GLY A 157 23.54 -1.90 3.09
N ARG A 158 22.57 -2.75 3.45
CA ARG A 158 21.13 -2.55 3.20
C ARG A 158 20.30 -2.67 4.49
N ALA A 159 19.12 -2.05 4.45
CA ALA A 159 18.08 -2.22 5.45
C ALA A 159 17.55 -3.66 5.40
N HIS A 160 17.64 -4.37 6.52
CA HIS A 160 17.09 -5.70 6.71
C HIS A 160 15.99 -5.64 7.77
N LEU A 161 14.81 -6.11 7.38
CA LEU A 161 13.57 -6.07 8.17
C LEU A 161 13.07 -7.50 8.45
N ASP A 162 12.08 -7.63 9.32
CA ASP A 162 11.43 -8.91 9.61
C ASP A 162 10.41 -9.28 8.52
N LEU A 163 10.91 -9.83 7.40
CA LEU A 163 10.06 -10.24 6.27
C LEU A 163 9.03 -11.30 6.67
N GLN A 164 9.39 -12.24 7.55
CA GLN A 164 8.47 -13.28 7.98
C GLN A 164 7.29 -12.69 8.76
N LEU A 165 7.54 -11.68 9.61
CA LEU A 165 6.48 -10.97 10.30
C LEU A 165 5.55 -10.23 9.33
N ALA A 166 6.09 -9.59 8.28
CA ALA A 166 5.27 -8.98 7.23
C ALA A 166 4.38 -10.00 6.51
N ILE A 167 4.93 -11.16 6.15
CA ILE A 167 4.19 -12.28 5.54
C ILE A 167 3.07 -12.75 6.48
N ASN A 168 3.38 -12.95 7.76
CA ASN A 168 2.41 -13.39 8.77
C ASN A 168 1.26 -12.38 8.90
N HIS A 169 1.54 -11.08 8.92
CA HIS A 169 0.49 -10.08 8.94
C HIS A 169 -0.36 -10.10 7.67
N LEU A 170 0.22 -10.17 6.48
CA LEU A 170 -0.54 -10.26 5.23
C LEU A 170 -1.41 -11.52 5.14
N SER A 171 -0.94 -12.64 5.73
CA SER A 171 -1.69 -13.90 5.73
C SER A 171 -3.06 -13.80 6.40
N VAL A 172 -3.21 -12.88 7.36
CA VAL A 172 -4.47 -12.65 8.10
C VAL A 172 -5.23 -11.40 7.64
N VAL A 173 -4.75 -10.68 6.63
CA VAL A 173 -5.49 -9.56 6.02
C VAL A 173 -6.59 -10.12 5.11
N PRO A 174 -7.90 -9.94 5.40
CA PRO A 174 -8.97 -10.47 4.57
C PRO A 174 -9.02 -9.81 3.18
N CYS A 175 -8.89 -8.49 3.13
CA CYS A 175 -8.89 -7.73 1.89
C CYS A 175 -7.47 -7.32 1.52
N LEU A 176 -6.72 -8.26 0.94
CA LEU A 176 -5.39 -8.02 0.38
C LEU A 176 -5.50 -7.81 -1.12
N GLY A 177 -5.08 -6.66 -1.62
CA GLY A 177 -5.12 -6.33 -3.04
C GLY A 177 -3.73 -6.07 -3.63
N ARG A 178 -3.59 -6.28 -4.93
CA ARG A 178 -2.43 -5.93 -5.74
C ARG A 178 -2.80 -4.78 -6.63
N VAL A 179 -1.98 -3.73 -6.65
CA VAL A 179 -2.25 -2.54 -7.48
C VAL A 179 -2.36 -2.89 -8.95
N GLU A 180 -1.52 -3.82 -9.42
CA GLU A 180 -1.47 -4.30 -10.80
C GLU A 180 -2.74 -5.08 -11.21
N HIS A 181 -3.50 -5.61 -10.24
CA HIS A 181 -4.72 -6.40 -10.43
C HIS A 181 -5.93 -5.76 -9.73
N PHE A 182 -5.90 -4.44 -9.52
CA PHE A 182 -6.82 -3.72 -8.64
C PHE A 182 -8.29 -4.09 -8.85
N ASP A 183 -8.78 -4.05 -10.09
CA ASP A 183 -10.20 -4.29 -10.37
C ASP A 183 -10.61 -5.72 -10.01
N ILE A 184 -9.75 -6.71 -10.28
CA ILE A 184 -9.99 -8.13 -9.99
C ILE A 184 -10.01 -8.34 -8.48
N ASP A 185 -8.97 -7.85 -7.80
CA ASP A 185 -8.78 -8.07 -6.37
C ASP A 185 -9.88 -7.33 -5.56
N VAL A 186 -10.22 -6.09 -5.92
CA VAL A 186 -11.29 -5.32 -5.23
C VAL A 186 -12.68 -5.90 -5.51
N SER A 187 -12.92 -6.45 -6.71
CA SER A 187 -14.18 -7.16 -6.98
C SER A 187 -14.39 -8.32 -6.01
N SER A 188 -13.32 -9.05 -5.69
CA SER A 188 -13.34 -10.18 -4.73
C SER A 188 -13.63 -9.76 -3.28
N PHE A 189 -13.42 -8.48 -2.94
CA PHE A 189 -13.71 -7.98 -1.58
C PHE A 189 -15.21 -8.01 -1.29
N THR A 190 -16.07 -7.92 -2.31
CA THR A 190 -17.53 -8.02 -2.16
C THR A 190 -17.94 -9.28 -1.41
N GLU A 191 -17.47 -10.45 -1.87
CA GLU A 191 -17.78 -11.73 -1.21
C GLU A 191 -17.12 -11.82 0.17
N THR A 192 -15.86 -11.37 0.26
CA THR A 192 -15.10 -11.40 1.52
C THR A 192 -15.79 -10.57 2.62
N LEU A 193 -16.24 -9.37 2.30
CA LEU A 193 -16.88 -8.43 3.22
C LEU A 193 -18.32 -8.82 3.56
N ALA A 194 -19.03 -9.49 2.65
CA ALA A 194 -20.33 -10.08 2.95
C ALA A 194 -20.27 -11.10 4.11
N ARG A 195 -19.17 -11.85 4.24
CA ARG A 195 -18.95 -12.78 5.38
C ARG A 195 -18.74 -12.06 6.73
N TYR A 196 -18.48 -10.75 6.70
CA TYR A 196 -18.40 -9.89 7.87
C TYR A 196 -19.65 -9.03 8.03
N ASP A 197 -20.75 -9.29 7.30
CA ASP A 197 -21.95 -8.44 7.31
C ASP A 197 -21.66 -6.97 6.95
N ILE A 198 -20.62 -6.71 6.16
CA ILE A 198 -20.27 -5.36 5.68
C ILE A 198 -20.76 -5.23 4.23
N PRO A 199 -21.74 -4.35 3.95
CA PRO A 199 -22.16 -4.10 2.58
C PRO A 199 -21.00 -3.45 1.83
N PHE A 200 -20.66 -4.00 0.66
CA PHE A 200 -19.64 -3.46 -0.21
C PHE A 200 -20.03 -3.76 -1.65
N VAL A 201 -19.97 -2.75 -2.51
CA VAL A 201 -20.23 -2.86 -3.93
C VAL A 201 -19.07 -2.22 -4.67
N TYR A 202 -18.53 -2.96 -5.64
CA TYR A 202 -17.51 -2.45 -6.52
C TYR A 202 -17.97 -2.51 -7.96
N THR A 203 -17.96 -1.36 -8.63
CA THR A 203 -18.13 -1.27 -10.08
C THR A 203 -16.78 -0.99 -10.69
N LYS A 204 -16.38 -1.75 -11.72
CA LYS A 204 -15.12 -1.53 -12.43
C LYS A 204 -15.04 -0.10 -12.93
N ARG A 205 -13.90 0.55 -12.71
CA ARG A 205 -13.71 1.98 -13.01
C ARG A 205 -12.63 2.17 -14.06
N LYS A 206 -12.69 3.29 -14.77
CA LYS A 206 -11.52 3.75 -15.53
C LYS A 206 -10.49 4.26 -14.51
N ALA A 207 -9.22 3.98 -14.75
CA ALA A 207 -8.16 4.41 -13.85
C ALA A 207 -8.00 5.95 -13.90
N GLU A 208 -8.52 6.64 -12.89
CA GLU A 208 -8.58 8.12 -12.84
C GLU A 208 -7.31 8.77 -12.24
N ASN A 209 -6.59 8.06 -11.37
CA ASN A 209 -5.41 8.56 -10.65
C ASN A 209 -4.10 7.93 -11.13
N VAL A 210 -3.98 7.75 -12.44
CA VAL A 210 -2.80 7.13 -13.02
C VAL A 210 -1.67 8.14 -13.12
N SER A 211 -0.55 7.86 -12.45
CA SER A 211 0.68 8.64 -12.62
C SER A 211 1.52 8.18 -13.82
N SER A 212 1.28 6.98 -14.35
CA SER A 212 2.08 6.38 -15.44
C SER A 212 1.39 6.51 -16.81
N PRO A 213 2.03 7.08 -17.83
CA PRO A 213 1.43 7.18 -19.16
C PRO A 213 1.19 5.81 -19.82
N ASP A 214 1.97 4.79 -19.46
CA ASP A 214 1.93 3.40 -19.95
C ASP A 214 1.17 2.45 -19.00
N HIS A 215 0.22 2.93 -18.20
CA HIS A 215 -0.54 2.10 -17.25
C HIS A 215 -1.37 0.97 -17.86
N GLN A 216 -1.60 1.00 -19.18
CA GLN A 216 -2.29 -0.06 -19.91
C GLN A 216 -1.34 -1.18 -20.34
N SER A 217 -0.03 -0.94 -20.29
CA SER A 217 1.00 -1.94 -20.58
C SER A 217 1.11 -2.96 -19.45
N THR A 218 1.61 -4.14 -19.77
CA THR A 218 1.81 -5.19 -18.76
C THR A 218 2.86 -4.78 -17.73
N VAL A 219 2.88 -5.47 -16.58
CA VAL A 219 3.89 -5.25 -15.53
C VAL A 219 5.30 -5.39 -16.09
N GLU A 220 5.54 -6.40 -16.91
CA GLU A 220 6.83 -6.68 -17.55
C GLU A 220 7.23 -5.60 -18.56
N GLU A 221 6.27 -5.05 -19.30
CA GLU A 221 6.52 -3.92 -20.22
C GLU A 221 6.90 -2.65 -19.45
N GLN A 222 6.17 -2.35 -18.37
CA GLN A 222 6.46 -1.21 -17.50
C GLN A 222 7.83 -1.34 -16.82
N LEU A 223 8.21 -2.54 -16.39
CA LEU A 223 9.52 -2.82 -15.81
C LEU A 223 10.63 -2.69 -16.85
N ARG A 224 10.47 -3.24 -18.05
CA ARG A 224 11.44 -3.09 -19.15
C ARG A 224 11.63 -1.63 -19.56
N SER A 225 10.55 -0.85 -19.58
CA SER A 225 10.60 0.60 -19.84
C SER A 225 11.42 1.32 -18.77
N MET A 226 11.17 1.01 -17.50
CA MET A 226 11.94 1.56 -16.38
C MET A 226 13.41 1.14 -16.43
N GLU A 227 13.72 -0.14 -16.67
CA GLU A 227 15.08 -0.66 -16.79
C GLU A 227 15.87 0.04 -17.89
N ARG A 228 15.27 0.26 -19.07
CA ARG A 228 15.90 0.98 -20.19
C ARG A 228 16.19 2.45 -19.90
N SER A 229 15.50 3.04 -18.93
CA SER A 229 15.70 4.44 -18.53
C SER A 229 16.80 4.62 -17.47
N LEU A 230 17.43 3.54 -17.03
CA LEU A 230 18.43 3.53 -15.96
C LEU A 230 19.72 2.85 -16.42
N SER A 231 20.84 3.25 -15.83
CA SER A 231 22.07 2.46 -15.94
C SER A 231 21.90 1.06 -15.33
N PRO A 232 22.65 0.05 -15.84
CA PRO A 232 22.63 -1.29 -15.26
C PRO A 232 22.97 -1.31 -13.77
N GLU A 233 23.86 -0.44 -13.31
CA GLU A 233 24.26 -0.32 -11.90
C GLU A 233 23.09 0.16 -11.04
N THR A 234 22.43 1.26 -11.43
CA THR A 234 21.26 1.79 -10.72
C THR A 234 20.13 0.76 -10.67
N TRP A 235 19.86 0.07 -11.77
CA TRP A 235 18.85 -0.98 -11.84
C TRP A 235 19.14 -2.16 -10.89
N GLN A 236 20.36 -2.68 -10.91
CA GLN A 236 20.78 -3.74 -10.00
C GLN A 236 20.72 -3.28 -8.54
N LYS A 237 21.12 -2.03 -8.26
CA LYS A 237 21.08 -1.46 -6.91
C LYS A 237 19.64 -1.36 -6.39
N LEU A 238 18.69 -0.95 -7.22
CA LEU A 238 17.28 -0.90 -6.84
C LEU A 238 16.72 -2.28 -6.49
N GLN A 239 16.99 -3.29 -7.31
CA GLN A 239 16.59 -4.68 -7.03
C GLN A 239 17.19 -5.17 -5.71
N TRP A 240 18.49 -4.91 -5.51
CA TRP A 240 19.21 -5.30 -4.30
C TRP A 240 18.65 -4.63 -3.02
N LEU A 241 18.34 -3.34 -3.08
CA LEU A 241 17.75 -2.58 -1.98
C LEU A 241 16.30 -2.96 -1.68
N ASN A 242 15.58 -3.53 -2.65
CA ASN A 242 14.17 -3.90 -2.52
C ASN A 242 13.95 -5.42 -2.53
N HIS A 243 14.98 -6.21 -2.25
CA HIS A 243 14.90 -7.67 -2.26
C HIS A 243 13.81 -8.23 -1.33
N GLN A 244 13.52 -7.59 -0.18
CA GLN A 244 12.46 -8.07 0.72
C GLN A 244 11.09 -7.67 0.20
N ASP A 245 10.93 -6.46 -0.35
CA ASP A 245 9.67 -6.08 -0.99
C ASP A 245 9.38 -6.91 -2.25
N LEU A 246 10.41 -7.31 -3.01
CA LEU A 246 10.27 -8.20 -4.16
C LEU A 246 9.78 -9.58 -3.70
N ALA A 247 10.43 -10.17 -2.70
CA ALA A 247 10.00 -11.44 -2.12
C ALA A 247 8.58 -11.36 -1.52
N LEU A 248 8.28 -10.26 -0.81
CA LEU A 248 6.95 -10.02 -0.23
C LEU A 248 5.88 -9.91 -1.32
N TYR A 249 6.18 -9.21 -2.42
CA TYR A 249 5.25 -9.05 -3.55
C TYR A 249 4.92 -10.40 -4.20
N GLU A 250 5.92 -11.23 -4.48
CA GLU A 250 5.70 -12.58 -5.05
C GLU A 250 4.87 -13.46 -4.11
N ILE A 251 5.22 -13.49 -2.82
CA ILE A 251 4.49 -14.29 -1.82
C ILE A 251 3.04 -13.81 -1.71
N ALA A 252 2.82 -12.50 -1.65
CA ALA A 252 1.48 -11.93 -1.59
C ALA A 252 0.71 -12.14 -2.90
N HIS A 253 1.39 -12.17 -4.05
CA HIS A 253 0.79 -12.56 -5.33
C HIS A 253 0.25 -13.99 -5.25
N GLU A 254 1.05 -14.95 -4.82
CA GLU A 254 0.59 -16.34 -4.62
C GLU A 254 -0.54 -16.46 -3.60
N MET A 255 -0.49 -15.68 -2.51
CA MET A 255 -1.56 -15.65 -1.51
C MET A 255 -2.88 -15.20 -2.12
N VAL A 256 -2.87 -14.12 -2.91
CA VAL A 256 -4.08 -13.59 -3.55
C VAL A 256 -4.60 -14.56 -4.61
N GLU A 257 -3.75 -15.14 -5.46
CA GLU A 257 -4.17 -16.15 -6.44
C GLU A 257 -4.86 -17.36 -5.77
N LYS A 258 -4.29 -17.87 -4.67
CA LYS A 258 -4.91 -18.96 -3.89
C LYS A 258 -6.28 -18.54 -3.32
N ARG A 259 -6.42 -17.31 -2.85
CA ARG A 259 -7.68 -16.77 -2.31
C ARG A 259 -8.73 -16.53 -3.40
N LEU A 260 -8.32 -16.11 -4.60
CA LEU A 260 -9.23 -15.99 -5.74
C LEU A 260 -9.76 -17.36 -6.19
N ALA A 261 -8.94 -18.40 -6.11
CA ALA A 261 -9.34 -19.77 -6.44
C ALA A 261 -10.23 -20.42 -5.36
N ASN A 262 -9.92 -20.22 -4.09
CA ASN A 262 -10.51 -21.00 -2.98
C ASN A 262 -11.42 -20.18 -2.05
N GLY A 263 -11.47 -18.86 -2.21
CA GLY A 263 -12.01 -17.92 -1.24
C GLY A 263 -11.05 -17.63 -0.08
N PHE A 264 -11.35 -16.58 0.69
CA PHE A 264 -10.66 -16.30 1.95
C PHE A 264 -11.40 -16.95 3.12
N GLU A 265 -10.73 -17.84 3.84
CA GLU A 265 -11.22 -18.37 5.11
C GLU A 265 -10.91 -17.39 6.24
N ILE A 266 -11.94 -16.97 6.97
CA ILE A 266 -11.78 -16.13 8.15
C ILE A 266 -11.06 -16.97 9.19
N PRO A 267 -9.84 -16.60 9.63
CA PRO A 267 -9.16 -17.31 10.69
C PRO A 267 -10.06 -17.34 11.92
N LEU A 268 -10.39 -18.54 12.41
CA LEU A 268 -11.06 -18.70 13.68
C LEU A 268 -10.12 -18.16 14.77
N VAL A 269 -10.51 -17.07 15.41
CA VAL A 269 -9.83 -16.52 16.60
C VAL A 269 -10.40 -17.18 17.84
#